data_AF-A0A7J5C4T2-F1
#
_entry.id   AF-A0A7J5C4T2-F1
#
_cell.length_a   1.000
_cell.length_b   1.000
_cell.length_c   1.000
_cell.angle_alpha   90.00
_cell.angle_beta   90.00
_cell.angle_gamma   90.00
#
_symmetry.space_group_name_H-M   'P 1'
#
loop_
_entity.id
_entity.type
_entity.pdbx_description
1 polymer ?
#
loop_
_entity_poly.entity_id
_entity_poly.type
_entity_poly.pdbx_seq_one_letter_code
_entity_poly.pdbx_strand_id
1 'polypeptide(L)'
;MLGRPWLLALGQHTPPAGPRSLRWLDRALAALAGTGLDHGERINVATTLTGYAARQAALAHALNSAAAGDPIAGLTEYGEILGQVLDPDGYPELTEAVRANAFGAAEEWIDDADFTFGLDLLLDGIQALIDRRCDRGQH
;
A
#
# COMPACT_ATOMS: atom_id res chain seq x y z
N MET A 1 18.15 -2.78 -1.80
CA MET A 1 17.95 -1.54 -1.02
C MET A 1 17.56 -1.88 0.43
N LEU A 2 18.41 -2.61 1.18
CA LEU A 2 18.08 -3.15 2.51
C LEU A 2 18.98 -2.62 3.65
N GLY A 3 19.87 -1.66 3.38
CA GLY A 3 20.95 -1.31 4.32
C GLY A 3 20.75 -0.08 5.21
N ARG A 4 19.63 0.66 5.13
CA ARG A 4 19.50 1.95 5.85
C ARG A 4 18.06 2.28 6.32
N PRO A 5 17.57 1.64 7.39
CA PRO A 5 16.22 1.87 7.94
C PRO A 5 16.01 3.31 8.45
N TRP A 6 17.04 3.96 8.98
CA TRP A 6 16.97 5.33 9.53
C TRP A 6 16.74 6.44 8.50
N LEU A 7 16.93 6.15 7.20
CA LEU A 7 16.59 7.10 6.12
C LEU A 7 15.09 7.11 5.82
N LEU A 8 14.33 6.07 6.21
CA LEU A 8 12.89 5.99 5.96
C LEU A 8 12.10 6.95 6.87
N ALA A 9 12.58 7.19 8.10
CA ALA A 9 11.91 8.06 9.08
C ALA A 9 12.05 9.56 8.76
N LEU A 10 13.15 9.98 8.12
CA LEU A 10 13.41 11.39 7.81
C LEU A 10 12.82 11.85 6.45
N GLY A 11 12.44 10.90 5.59
CA GLY A 11 11.95 11.17 4.24
C GLY A 11 10.49 11.63 4.13
N GLN A 12 9.72 11.60 5.23
CA GLN A 12 8.27 11.86 5.18
C GLN A 12 7.91 13.36 5.03
N HIS A 13 8.85 14.28 5.31
CA HIS A 13 8.57 15.72 5.38
C HIS A 13 9.37 16.60 4.42
N THR A 14 10.24 16.04 3.59
CA THR A 14 11.03 16.82 2.61
C THR A 14 10.81 16.24 1.22
N PRO A 15 10.50 17.07 0.19
CA PRO A 15 10.43 16.59 -1.19
C PRO A 15 11.72 15.83 -1.51
N PRO A 16 11.64 14.60 -2.03
CA PRO A 16 12.82 13.78 -2.23
C PRO A 16 13.69 14.37 -3.35
N ALA A 17 14.63 15.25 -2.98
CA ALA A 17 15.50 15.99 -3.88
C ALA A 17 16.81 15.25 -4.22
N GLY A 18 16.95 13.99 -3.79
CA GLY A 18 18.11 13.17 -4.09
C GLY A 18 18.15 12.74 -5.57
N PRO A 19 19.33 12.62 -6.21
CA PRO A 19 19.44 12.28 -7.64
C PRO A 19 18.73 10.98 -8.06
N ARG A 20 18.67 9.98 -7.17
CA ARG A 20 17.95 8.72 -7.45
C ARG A 20 16.43 8.93 -7.45
N SER A 21 15.92 9.73 -6.52
CA SER A 21 14.49 10.01 -6.41
C SER A 21 14.01 10.87 -7.56
N LEU A 22 14.80 11.87 -7.96
CA LEU A 22 14.51 12.67 -9.16
C LEU A 22 14.52 11.82 -10.43
N ARG A 23 15.48 10.89 -10.58
CA ARG A 23 15.52 9.96 -11.73
C ARG A 23 14.35 8.98 -11.73
N TRP A 24 13.90 8.53 -10.56
CA TRP A 24 12.70 7.70 -10.45
C TRP A 24 11.46 8.50 -10.84
N LEU A 25 11.31 9.72 -10.35
CA LEU A 25 10.17 10.59 -10.66
C LEU A 25 10.13 10.90 -12.17
N ASP A 26 11.26 11.28 -12.77
CA ASP A 26 11.38 11.51 -14.21
C ASP A 26 10.91 10.29 -15.04
N ARG A 27 11.33 9.08 -14.65
CA ARG A 27 10.88 7.84 -15.29
C ARG A 27 9.40 7.56 -15.09
N ALA A 28 8.86 7.83 -13.91
CA ALA A 28 7.43 7.67 -13.65
C ALA A 28 6.59 8.63 -14.51
N LEU A 29 7.03 9.88 -14.64
CA LEU A 29 6.38 10.87 -15.52
C LEU A 29 6.48 10.47 -16.99
N ALA A 30 7.62 9.93 -17.41
CA ALA A 30 7.82 9.42 -18.77
C ALA A 30 6.92 8.21 -19.07
N ALA A 31 6.72 7.29 -18.11
CA ALA A 31 5.83 6.14 -18.27
C ALA A 31 4.35 6.54 -18.43
N LEU A 32 3.95 7.66 -17.82
CA LEU A 32 2.59 8.22 -17.93
C LEU A 32 2.46 9.22 -19.10
N ALA A 33 3.51 9.44 -19.89
CA ALA A 33 3.42 10.31 -21.05
C ALA A 33 2.47 9.72 -22.10
N GLY A 34 1.63 10.57 -22.71
CA GLY A 34 0.67 10.15 -23.73
C GLY A 34 -0.63 9.56 -23.19
N THR A 35 -0.81 9.43 -21.88
CA THR A 35 -2.03 8.88 -21.24
C THR A 35 -3.18 9.89 -21.07
N GLY A 36 -3.08 11.07 -21.69
CA GLY A 36 -4.07 12.16 -21.50
C GLY A 36 -4.03 12.84 -20.13
N LEU A 37 -3.31 12.30 -19.15
CA LEU A 37 -3.10 12.91 -17.83
C LEU A 37 -2.26 14.20 -17.94
N ASP A 38 -2.66 15.23 -17.19
CA ASP A 38 -1.84 16.43 -17.03
C ASP A 38 -0.63 16.20 -16.11
N HIS A 39 0.32 17.14 -16.07
CA HIS A 39 1.55 16.97 -15.27
C HIS A 39 1.28 16.83 -13.77
N GLY A 40 0.25 17.50 -13.24
CA GLY A 40 -0.12 17.40 -11.83
C GLY A 40 -0.67 16.01 -11.50
N GLU A 41 -1.54 15.48 -12.38
CA GLU A 41 -2.05 14.11 -12.25
C GLU A 41 -0.94 13.07 -12.30
N ARG A 42 0.03 13.23 -13.21
CA ARG A 42 1.18 12.30 -13.29
C ARG A 42 2.02 12.31 -12.02
N ILE A 43 2.25 13.48 -11.42
CA ILE A 43 2.95 13.59 -10.13
C ILE A 43 2.15 12.92 -9.01
N ASN A 44 0.82 13.10 -8.98
CA ASN A 44 -0.05 12.50 -7.98
C ASN A 44 -0.08 10.97 -8.10
N VAL A 45 -0.14 10.43 -9.31
CA VAL A 45 -0.04 8.97 -9.57
C VAL A 45 1.30 8.44 -9.07
N ALA A 46 2.40 9.07 -9.46
CA ALA A 46 3.75 8.67 -9.03
C ALA A 46 3.88 8.68 -7.50
N THR A 47 3.43 9.75 -6.85
CA THR A 47 3.51 9.90 -5.40
C THR A 47 2.65 8.86 -4.68
N THR A 48 1.46 8.57 -5.21
CA THR A 48 0.56 7.52 -4.68
C THR A 48 1.22 6.15 -4.71
N LEU A 49 1.78 5.74 -5.86
CA LEU A 49 2.45 4.45 -6.00
C LEU A 49 3.67 4.32 -5.06
N THR A 50 4.48 5.37 -4.95
CA THR A 50 5.62 5.38 -4.01
C THR A 50 5.17 5.33 -2.57
N GLY A 51 4.10 6.07 -2.22
CA GLY A 51 3.54 6.09 -0.88
C GLY A 51 3.03 4.71 -0.45
N TYR A 52 2.34 4.01 -1.35
CA TYR A 52 1.88 2.65 -1.13
C TYR A 52 3.06 1.69 -0.91
N ALA A 53 4.03 1.68 -1.83
CA ALA A 53 5.21 0.82 -1.71
C ALA A 53 6.03 1.10 -0.44
N ALA A 54 6.19 2.37 -0.07
CA ALA A 54 6.89 2.77 1.15
C ALA A 54 6.15 2.32 2.42
N ARG A 55 4.81 2.42 2.45
CA ARG A 55 3.99 1.89 3.55
C ARG A 55 4.12 0.38 3.67
N GLN A 56 3.99 -0.36 2.57
CA GLN A 56 4.12 -1.82 2.59
C GLN A 56 5.53 -2.24 3.05
N ALA A 57 6.58 -1.56 2.58
CA ALA A 57 7.95 -1.81 3.05
C ALA A 57 8.14 -1.50 4.54
N ALA A 58 7.52 -0.43 5.06
CA ALA A 58 7.58 -0.08 6.47
C ALA A 58 6.84 -1.10 7.35
N LEU A 59 5.65 -1.56 6.92
CA LEU A 59 4.90 -2.62 7.56
C LEU A 59 5.71 -3.91 7.61
N ALA A 60 6.25 -4.33 6.46
CA ALA A 60 7.10 -5.50 6.36
C ALA A 60 8.33 -5.42 7.27
N HIS A 61 8.96 -4.24 7.36
CA HIS A 61 10.09 -4.03 8.26
C HIS A 61 9.69 -4.10 9.74
N ALA A 62 8.56 -3.48 10.12
CA ALA A 62 8.07 -3.49 11.50
C ALA A 62 7.78 -4.91 11.99
N LEU A 63 7.11 -5.72 11.17
CA LEU A 63 6.77 -7.10 11.48
C LEU A 63 8.01 -8.00 11.59
N ASN A 64 8.94 -7.88 10.64
CA ASN A 64 10.23 -8.60 10.72
C ASN A 64 11.06 -8.21 11.95
N SER A 65 10.92 -6.97 12.43
CA SER A 65 11.60 -6.49 13.64
C SER A 65 10.89 -6.94 14.93
N ALA A 66 9.56 -7.07 14.88
CA ALA A 66 8.71 -7.53 15.99
C ALA A 66 8.86 -9.03 16.27
N ALA A 67 9.18 -9.84 15.26
CA ALA A 67 9.52 -11.27 15.42
C ALA A 67 10.73 -11.51 16.36
N ALA A 68 11.50 -10.48 16.72
CA ALA A 68 12.61 -10.55 17.66
C ALA A 68 12.21 -10.29 19.14
N GLY A 69 10.95 -9.96 19.44
CA GLY A 69 10.51 -9.63 20.79
C GLY A 69 9.00 -9.39 20.90
N ASP A 70 8.23 -10.45 20.69
CA ASP A 70 6.81 -10.69 21.00
C ASP A 70 5.81 -9.49 20.97
N PRO A 71 5.13 -9.30 19.83
CA PRO A 71 3.68 -9.08 19.80
C PRO A 71 2.97 -9.86 18.68
N ILE A 72 1.67 -10.18 18.88
CA ILE A 72 0.73 -10.89 17.98
C ILE A 72 1.40 -11.49 16.73
N ALA A 73 1.68 -12.79 16.78
CA ALA A 73 2.47 -13.53 15.81
C ALA A 73 1.89 -13.57 14.38
N GLY A 74 0.67 -13.08 14.15
CA GLY A 74 0.06 -13.06 12.82
C GLY A 74 -1.39 -12.59 12.77
N LEU A 75 -1.97 -12.48 11.58
CA LEU A 75 -3.38 -12.11 11.38
C LEU A 75 -4.29 -13.18 12.01
N THR A 76 -3.85 -14.45 12.00
CA THR A 76 -4.53 -15.56 12.66
C THR A 76 -4.76 -15.31 14.15
N GLU A 77 -3.70 -14.99 14.91
CA GLU A 77 -3.80 -14.70 16.35
C GLU A 77 -4.63 -13.43 16.61
N TYR A 78 -4.50 -12.42 15.73
CA TYR A 78 -5.37 -11.24 15.79
C TYR A 78 -6.85 -11.61 15.60
N GLY A 79 -7.18 -12.49 14.67
CA GLY A 79 -8.52 -13.00 14.44
C GLY A 79 -9.09 -13.75 15.64
N GLU A 80 -8.27 -14.56 16.30
CA GLU A 80 -8.65 -15.27 17.55
C GLU A 80 -8.95 -14.29 18.69
N ILE A 81 -8.08 -13.29 18.90
CA ILE A 81 -8.29 -12.23 19.89
C ILE A 81 -9.58 -11.47 19.59
N LEU A 82 -9.79 -11.07 18.34
CA LEU A 82 -11.01 -10.39 17.91
C LEU A 82 -12.26 -11.23 18.20
N GLY A 83 -12.22 -12.54 17.95
CA GLY A 83 -13.31 -13.45 18.27
C GLY A 83 -13.69 -13.48 19.76
N GLN A 84 -12.76 -13.13 20.66
CA GLN A 84 -13.01 -13.09 22.10
C GLN A 84 -13.54 -11.74 22.60
N VAL A 85 -13.26 -10.64 21.88
CA VAL A 85 -13.55 -9.26 22.36
C VAL A 85 -14.67 -8.55 21.61
N LEU A 86 -15.06 -9.04 20.42
CA LEU A 86 -16.09 -8.39 19.62
C LEU A 86 -17.50 -8.61 20.20
N ASP A 87 -18.23 -7.51 20.33
CA ASP A 87 -19.68 -7.50 20.49
C ASP A 87 -20.34 -7.55 19.10
N PRO A 88 -21.09 -8.61 18.74
CA PRO A 88 -21.73 -8.73 17.42
C PRO A 88 -22.72 -7.60 17.11
N ASP A 89 -23.38 -7.04 18.12
CA ASP A 89 -24.35 -5.96 17.92
C ASP A 89 -23.66 -4.61 17.68
N GLY A 90 -22.42 -4.45 18.20
CA GLY A 90 -21.59 -3.27 17.97
C GLY A 90 -20.71 -3.35 16.71
N TYR A 91 -20.31 -4.57 16.32
CA TYR A 91 -19.36 -4.82 15.23
C TYR A 91 -19.79 -5.97 14.31
N PRO A 92 -20.94 -5.86 13.62
CA PRO A 92 -21.51 -6.97 12.85
C PRO A 92 -20.59 -7.44 11.72
N GLU A 93 -20.06 -6.54 10.89
CA GLU A 93 -19.18 -6.89 9.76
C GLU A 93 -17.87 -7.52 10.19
N LEU A 94 -17.27 -7.01 11.27
CA LEU A 94 -16.00 -7.53 11.78
C LEU A 94 -16.20 -8.90 12.43
N THR A 95 -17.34 -9.11 13.07
CA THR A 95 -17.75 -10.41 13.60
C THR A 95 -17.92 -11.43 12.47
N GLU A 96 -18.56 -11.06 11.35
CA GLU A 96 -18.68 -11.92 10.18
C GLU A 96 -17.31 -12.22 9.54
N ALA A 97 -16.41 -11.23 9.45
CA ALA A 97 -15.06 -11.45 8.94
C ALA A 97 -14.25 -12.46 9.78
N VAL A 98 -14.36 -12.39 11.11
CA VAL A 98 -13.76 -13.39 12.01
C VAL A 98 -14.40 -14.76 11.81
N ARG A 99 -15.74 -14.84 11.73
CA ARG A 99 -16.45 -16.10 11.47
C ARG A 99 -16.08 -16.73 10.13
N ALA A 100 -15.80 -15.93 9.11
CA ALA A 100 -15.35 -16.36 7.80
C ALA A 100 -13.86 -16.75 7.76
N ASN A 101 -13.15 -16.68 8.90
CA ASN A 101 -11.71 -16.89 9.00
C ASN A 101 -10.90 -16.00 8.04
N ALA A 102 -11.37 -14.77 7.79
CA ALA A 102 -10.75 -13.84 6.84
C ALA A 102 -9.31 -13.45 7.25
N PHE A 103 -9.00 -13.56 8.55
CA PHE A 103 -7.69 -13.29 9.11
C PHE A 103 -6.76 -14.52 9.16
N GLY A 104 -7.30 -15.74 9.11
CA GLY A 104 -6.52 -16.98 9.23
C GLY A 104 -6.02 -17.54 7.89
N ALA A 105 -6.49 -17.02 6.76
CA ALA A 105 -5.99 -17.39 5.42
C ALA A 105 -4.69 -16.67 5.02
N ALA A 106 -4.30 -15.65 5.80
CA ALA A 106 -3.08 -14.87 5.62
C ALA A 106 -2.11 -15.21 6.76
N GLU A 107 -1.52 -16.40 6.71
CA GLU A 107 -0.62 -16.90 7.77
C GLU A 107 0.65 -16.03 7.96
N GLU A 108 0.97 -15.16 7.00
CA GLU A 108 1.97 -14.11 7.18
C GLU A 108 1.39 -12.76 6.73
N TRP A 109 1.55 -11.71 7.55
CA TRP A 109 1.22 -10.31 7.22
C TRP A 109 1.99 -9.74 6.01
N ILE A 110 2.77 -10.57 5.32
CA ILE A 110 3.65 -10.22 4.21
C ILE A 110 3.70 -11.41 3.26
N ASP A 111 2.56 -11.84 2.73
CA ASP A 111 2.62 -12.50 1.43
C ASP A 111 2.75 -11.42 0.35
N ASP A 112 3.52 -11.71 -0.70
CA ASP A 112 3.59 -10.90 -1.92
C ASP A 112 2.17 -10.64 -2.48
N ALA A 113 1.19 -11.49 -2.12
CA ALA A 113 -0.22 -11.36 -2.43
C ALA A 113 -0.87 -10.06 -1.93
N ASP A 114 -0.64 -9.63 -0.68
CA ASP A 114 -1.28 -8.41 -0.13
C ASP A 114 -0.74 -7.13 -0.77
N PHE A 115 0.57 -7.11 -1.03
CA PHE A 115 1.21 -6.04 -1.80
C PHE A 115 0.66 -6.00 -3.24
N THR A 116 0.55 -7.16 -3.88
CA THR A 116 0.08 -7.26 -5.26
C THR A 116 -1.39 -6.84 -5.36
N PHE A 117 -2.25 -7.30 -4.44
CA PHE A 117 -3.67 -6.92 -4.41
C PHE A 117 -3.88 -5.40 -4.34
N GLY A 118 -3.20 -4.73 -3.41
CA GLY A 118 -3.34 -3.27 -3.29
C GLY A 118 -2.68 -2.52 -4.45
N LEU A 119 -1.60 -3.05 -5.03
CA LEU A 119 -1.00 -2.49 -6.23
C LEU A 119 -1.94 -2.59 -7.43
N ASP A 120 -2.54 -3.76 -7.67
CA ASP A 120 -3.49 -3.98 -8.75
C ASP A 120 -4.70 -3.06 -8.62
N LEU A 121 -5.26 -2.92 -7.41
CA LEU A 121 -6.36 -1.98 -7.15
C LEU A 121 -5.98 -0.53 -7.47
N LEU A 122 -4.75 -0.11 -7.13
CA LEU A 122 -4.26 1.22 -7.48
C LEU A 122 -4.09 1.37 -9.00
N LEU A 123 -3.53 0.38 -9.68
CA LEU A 123 -3.32 0.39 -11.12
C LEU A 123 -4.65 0.42 -11.89
N ASP A 124 -5.64 -0.36 -11.46
CA ASP A 124 -6.99 -0.34 -12.02
C ASP A 124 -7.66 1.03 -11.84
N GLY A 125 -7.51 1.64 -10.67
CA GLY A 125 -8.00 3.00 -10.41
C GLY A 125 -7.31 4.07 -11.28
N ILE A 126 -6.01 3.91 -11.54
CA ILE A 126 -5.22 4.77 -12.44
C ILE A 126 -5.66 4.57 -13.89
N GLN A 127 -5.88 3.34 -14.34
CA GLN A 127 -6.37 3.04 -15.68
C GLN A 127 -7.75 3.67 -15.89
N ALA A 128 -8.67 3.51 -14.93
CA ALA A 128 -9.97 4.16 -15.00
C ALA A 128 -9.88 5.69 -15.02
N LEU A 129 -8.86 6.30 -14.40
CA LEU A 129 -8.60 7.74 -14.50
C LEU A 129 -8.14 8.12 -15.91
N ILE A 130 -7.20 7.36 -16.48
CA ILE A 130 -6.69 7.55 -17.85
C ILE A 130 -7.85 7.48 -18.85
N ASP A 131 -8.69 6.45 -18.75
CA ASP A 131 -9.85 6.26 -19.65
C ASP A 131 -10.79 7.48 -19.61
N ARG A 132 -11.12 7.97 -18.41
CA ARG A 132 -11.94 9.20 -18.24
C ARG A 132 -11.31 10.44 -18.85
N ARG A 133 -9.98 10.55 -18.91
CA ARG A 133 -9.28 11.68 -19.55
C ARG A 133 -9.23 11.53 -21.06
N CYS A 134 -9.06 10.31 -21.57
CA CYS A 134 -9.14 9.99 -22.99
C CYS A 134 -10.53 10.26 -23.57
N ASP A 135 -11.59 9.93 -22.84
CA ASP A 135 -12.97 10.18 -23.29
C ASP A 135 -13.31 11.68 -23.32
N ARG A 136 -12.78 12.44 -22.37
CA ARG A 136 -13.00 13.91 -22.31
C ARG A 136 -12.23 14.67 -23.39
N GLY A 137 -11.16 14.11 -23.94
CA GLY A 137 -10.42 14.70 -25.06
C GLY A 137 -11.02 14.43 -26.44
N GLN A 138 -12.05 13.59 -26.54
CA GLN A 138 -12.74 13.24 -27.78
C GLN A 138 -14.03 14.05 -28.02
N HIS A 139 -14.43 14.88 -27.04
CA HIS A 139 -15.56 15.80 -27.10
C HIS A 139 -15.08 17.25 -27.15
#